data_AF-A0A957Z9G8-F1
#
_entry.id   AF-A0A957Z9G8-F1
#
_cell.length_a   1.000
_cell.length_b   1.000
_cell.length_c   1.000
_cell.angle_alpha   90.00
_cell.angle_beta   90.00
_cell.angle_gamma   90.00
#
_symmetry.space_group_name_H-M   'P 1'
#
loop_
_entity.id
_entity.type
_entity.pdbx_description
1 polymer ?
#
loop_
_entity_poly.entity_id
_entity_poly.type
_entity_poly.pdbx_seq_one_letter_code
_entity_poly.pdbx_strand_id
1 'polypeptide(L)'
;MSTEIPLQQIEAMRHFNRFYTKQIGVLHEGLLSSRFSLAEARVLYELAHHEQATATELGSELGVDAGYLSRILNSFEKNELLLKEPSPQDGRQNLLSLTPQGEAEFAVINRRSRAEIGELLNTLSANERQRLVDAMQTIQQILSAPTETGAPYVLRPHEPGDMGWVVQQHGQLYAREYGWNEQFEALVAGIVAHFIQSYDAQKERCWMAELDGEIVGSVFVVKA
;
A
#
# COMPACT_ATOMS: atom_id res chain seq x y z
N MET A 1 1.75 -16.84 -22.41
CA MET A 1 2.18 -17.99 -21.58
C MET A 1 2.22 -17.49 -20.16
N SER A 2 1.42 -18.06 -19.25
CA SER A 2 1.47 -17.67 -17.84
C SER A 2 2.82 -18.14 -17.29
N THR A 3 3.71 -17.20 -16.98
CA THR A 3 4.97 -17.51 -16.32
C THR A 3 4.64 -18.09 -14.95
N GLU A 4 4.98 -19.36 -14.74
CA GLU A 4 4.72 -20.04 -13.47
C GLU A 4 5.54 -19.36 -12.36
N ILE A 5 4.88 -19.01 -11.25
CA ILE A 5 5.55 -18.28 -10.16
C ILE A 5 6.61 -19.21 -9.53
N PRO A 6 7.87 -18.79 -9.41
CA PRO A 6 8.93 -19.60 -8.79
C PRO A 6 8.56 -20.04 -7.36
N LEU A 7 8.72 -21.33 -7.06
CA LEU A 7 8.39 -21.91 -5.74
C LEU A 7 9.08 -21.18 -4.58
N GLN A 8 10.33 -20.73 -4.79
CA GLN A 8 11.09 -19.96 -3.81
C GLN A 8 10.36 -18.67 -3.38
N GLN A 9 9.69 -17.97 -4.31
CA GLN A 9 8.95 -16.75 -4.00
C GLN A 9 7.69 -17.06 -3.17
N ILE A 10 6.99 -18.14 -3.50
CA ILE A 10 5.83 -18.61 -2.75
C ILE A 10 6.23 -18.98 -1.31
N GLU A 11 7.33 -19.72 -1.15
CA GLU A 11 7.83 -20.12 0.17
C GLU A 11 8.28 -18.93 1.00
N ALA A 12 8.96 -17.94 0.40
CA ALA A 12 9.37 -16.71 1.06
C ALA A 12 8.14 -15.93 1.58
N MET A 13 7.11 -15.76 0.76
CA MET A 13 5.87 -15.08 1.16
C MET A 13 5.16 -15.84 2.29
N ARG A 14 5.05 -17.17 2.20
CA ARG A 14 4.45 -17.99 3.26
C ARG A 14 5.23 -17.93 4.56
N HIS A 15 6.56 -17.90 4.49
CA HIS A 15 7.42 -17.76 5.66
C HIS A 15 7.23 -16.39 6.32
N PHE A 16 7.27 -15.30 5.53
CA PHE A 16 7.01 -13.95 6.01
C PHE A 16 5.64 -13.85 6.70
N ASN A 17 4.56 -14.32 6.07
CA ASN A 17 3.22 -14.24 6.64
C ASN A 17 3.12 -14.97 7.98
N ARG A 18 3.71 -16.18 8.12
CA ARG A 18 3.71 -16.89 9.42
C ARG A 18 4.50 -16.16 10.49
N PHE A 19 5.67 -15.62 10.13
CA PHE A 19 6.49 -14.81 11.03
C PHE A 19 5.73 -13.56 11.47
N TYR A 20 5.16 -12.82 10.51
CA TYR A 20 4.48 -11.56 10.77
C TYR A 20 3.20 -11.73 11.58
N THR A 21 2.37 -12.74 11.29
CA THR A 21 1.16 -13.07 12.08
C THR A 21 1.49 -13.34 13.55
N LYS A 22 2.64 -13.99 13.84
CA LYS A 22 3.12 -14.16 15.21
C LYS A 22 3.58 -12.83 15.81
N GLN A 23 4.30 -12.02 15.04
CA GLN A 23 4.88 -10.75 15.49
C GLN A 23 3.82 -9.71 15.87
N ILE A 24 2.73 -9.62 15.10
CA ILE A 24 1.62 -8.70 15.37
C ILE A 24 0.54 -9.30 16.28
N GLY A 25 0.78 -10.50 16.80
CA GLY A 25 -0.04 -11.09 17.85
C GLY A 25 -1.49 -11.40 17.49
N VAL A 26 -1.84 -11.55 16.21
CA VAL A 26 -3.23 -11.82 15.75
C VAL A 26 -3.87 -13.05 16.41
N LEU A 27 -3.05 -14.02 16.82
CA LEU A 27 -3.51 -15.28 17.40
C LEU A 27 -3.66 -15.26 18.93
N HIS A 28 -3.32 -14.15 19.61
CA HIS A 28 -3.58 -14.02 21.04
C HIS A 28 -5.08 -13.85 21.30
N GLU A 29 -5.58 -14.46 22.38
CA GLU A 29 -6.97 -14.29 22.80
C GLU A 29 -7.22 -12.84 23.22
N GLY A 30 -8.13 -12.15 22.50
CA GLY A 30 -8.45 -10.75 22.70
C GLY A 30 -7.38 -9.80 22.15
N LEU A 31 -7.75 -8.91 21.23
CA LEU A 31 -6.82 -7.93 20.69
C LEU A 31 -6.37 -6.99 21.82
N LEU A 32 -5.06 -6.88 22.06
CA LEU A 32 -4.48 -5.94 23.04
C LEU A 32 -5.04 -6.11 24.46
N SER A 33 -5.30 -7.35 24.87
CA SER A 33 -5.96 -7.70 26.13
C SER A 33 -7.30 -6.98 26.31
N SER A 34 -8.01 -6.76 25.21
CA SER A 34 -9.40 -6.28 25.21
C SER A 34 -10.37 -7.45 25.09
N ARG A 35 -11.65 -7.17 25.31
CA ARG A 35 -12.73 -8.13 25.08
C ARG A 35 -13.05 -8.37 23.59
N PHE A 36 -12.42 -7.62 22.69
CA PHE A 36 -12.73 -7.63 21.27
C PHE A 36 -11.77 -8.55 20.51
N SER A 37 -12.33 -9.29 19.56
CA SER A 37 -11.57 -9.96 18.51
C SER A 37 -10.95 -8.94 17.54
N LEU A 38 -9.99 -9.39 16.72
CA LEU A 38 -9.39 -8.54 15.68
C LEU A 38 -10.43 -7.96 14.73
N ALA A 39 -11.41 -8.78 14.30
CA ALA A 39 -12.47 -8.34 13.40
C ALA A 39 -13.37 -7.29 14.06
N GLU A 40 -13.76 -7.49 15.32
CA GLU A 40 -14.54 -6.49 16.07
C GLU A 40 -13.78 -5.18 16.25
N ALA A 41 -12.51 -5.23 16.64
CA ALA A 41 -11.69 -4.05 16.77
C ALA A 41 -11.48 -3.31 15.44
N ARG A 42 -11.41 -4.04 14.32
CA ARG A 42 -11.31 -3.43 12.99
C ARG A 42 -12.63 -2.76 12.59
N VAL A 43 -13.79 -3.37 12.89
CA VAL A 43 -15.10 -2.71 12.70
C VAL A 43 -15.20 -1.43 13.54
N LEU A 44 -14.76 -1.44 14.81
CA LEU A 44 -14.71 -0.22 15.63
C LEU A 44 -13.78 0.84 15.03
N TYR A 45 -12.65 0.44 14.47
CA TYR A 45 -11.71 1.35 13.82
C TYR A 45 -12.36 2.08 12.63
N GLU A 46 -13.02 1.35 11.73
CA GLU A 46 -13.68 1.99 10.58
C GLU A 46 -14.84 2.89 11.03
N LEU A 47 -15.67 2.43 11.96
CA LEU A 47 -16.77 3.24 12.51
C LEU A 47 -16.29 4.52 13.23
N ALA A 48 -15.08 4.52 13.79
CA ALA A 48 -14.49 5.69 14.45
C ALA A 48 -13.89 6.71 13.48
N HIS A 49 -13.55 6.30 12.25
CA HIS A 49 -12.89 7.16 11.26
C HIS A 49 -13.81 7.56 10.10
N HIS A 50 -15.00 6.96 10.00
CA HIS A 50 -16.03 7.28 9.03
C HIS A 50 -17.28 7.80 9.76
N GLU A 51 -17.69 9.05 9.47
CA GLU A 51 -18.80 9.70 10.20
C GLU A 51 -20.14 8.96 10.04
N GLN A 52 -20.39 8.33 8.89
CA GLN A 52 -21.62 7.60 8.59
C GLN A 52 -21.34 6.47 7.59
N ALA A 53 -21.03 5.27 8.09
CA ALA A 53 -20.78 4.10 7.25
C ALA A 53 -22.02 3.19 7.18
N THR A 54 -22.23 2.52 6.04
CA THR A 54 -23.23 1.45 5.92
C THR A 54 -22.61 0.09 6.18
N ALA A 55 -23.44 -0.90 6.54
CA ALA A 55 -22.96 -2.28 6.71
C ALA A 55 -22.35 -2.87 5.42
N THR A 56 -22.85 -2.44 4.26
CA THR A 56 -22.35 -2.91 2.95
C THR A 56 -20.95 -2.36 2.66
N GLU A 57 -20.73 -1.08 2.91
CA GLU A 57 -19.41 -0.44 2.77
C GLU A 57 -18.39 -1.09 3.71
N LEU A 58 -18.75 -1.21 4.99
CA LEU A 58 -17.90 -1.86 5.99
C LEU A 58 -17.56 -3.31 5.62
N GLY A 59 -18.54 -4.09 5.14
CA GLY A 59 -18.31 -5.47 4.73
C GLY A 59 -17.36 -5.58 3.55
N SER A 60 -17.52 -4.70 2.55
CA SER A 60 -16.67 -4.64 1.37
C SER A 60 -15.23 -4.24 1.73
N GLU A 61 -15.07 -3.21 2.56
CA GLU A 61 -13.76 -2.68 2.95
C GLU A 61 -12.97 -3.66 3.82
N LEU A 62 -13.65 -4.36 4.74
CA LEU A 62 -13.03 -5.28 5.67
C LEU A 62 -12.84 -6.70 5.12
N GLY A 63 -13.45 -7.01 3.96
CA GLY A 63 -13.42 -8.35 3.39
C GLY A 63 -14.11 -9.40 4.26
N VAL A 64 -15.08 -9.00 5.09
CA VAL A 64 -15.85 -9.90 5.97
C VAL A 64 -17.21 -10.22 5.37
N ASP A 65 -17.71 -11.43 5.57
CA ASP A 65 -19.03 -11.80 5.06
C ASP A 65 -20.15 -11.05 5.81
N ALA A 66 -21.23 -10.73 5.09
CA ALA A 66 -22.35 -9.95 5.62
C ALA A 66 -23.00 -10.60 6.86
N GLY A 67 -23.00 -11.93 6.94
CA GLY A 67 -23.55 -12.67 8.07
C GLY A 67 -22.70 -12.50 9.33
N TYR A 68 -21.37 -12.56 9.19
CA TYR A 68 -20.45 -12.32 10.29
C TYR A 68 -20.46 -10.86 10.73
N LEU A 69 -20.43 -9.91 9.80
CA LEU A 69 -20.52 -8.49 10.12
C LEU A 69 -21.82 -8.16 10.85
N SER A 70 -22.96 -8.70 10.41
CA SER A 70 -24.24 -8.50 11.09
C SER A 70 -24.22 -8.98 12.54
N ARG A 71 -23.56 -10.12 12.83
CA ARG A 71 -23.38 -10.60 14.21
C ARG A 71 -22.55 -9.63 15.06
N ILE A 72 -21.47 -9.08 14.51
CA ILE A 72 -20.64 -8.06 15.18
C ILE A 72 -21.47 -6.82 15.49
N LEU A 73 -22.14 -6.26 14.47
CA LEU A 73 -22.94 -5.02 14.62
C LEU A 73 -24.08 -5.19 15.64
N ASN A 74 -24.75 -6.34 15.66
CA ASN A 74 -25.80 -6.63 16.65
C ASN A 74 -25.23 -6.80 18.05
N SER A 75 -24.02 -7.36 18.19
CA SER A 75 -23.32 -7.42 19.47
C SER A 75 -22.98 -6.02 19.97
N PHE A 76 -22.48 -5.13 19.10
CA PHE A 76 -22.15 -3.75 19.46
C PHE A 76 -23.37 -2.93 19.87
N GLU A 77 -24.48 -3.05 19.14
CA GLU A 77 -25.75 -2.40 19.50
C GLU A 77 -26.25 -2.89 20.87
N LYS A 78 -26.24 -4.21 21.12
CA LYS A 78 -26.64 -4.79 22.41
C LYS A 78 -25.76 -4.33 23.58
N ASN A 79 -24.49 -4.02 23.31
CA ASN A 79 -23.52 -3.53 24.29
C ASN A 79 -23.46 -1.99 24.34
N GLU A 80 -24.40 -1.29 23.68
CA GLU A 80 -24.49 0.18 23.65
C GLU A 80 -23.24 0.85 23.07
N LEU A 81 -22.53 0.18 22.16
CA LEU A 81 -21.33 0.71 21.48
C LEU A 81 -21.66 1.34 20.11
N LEU A 82 -22.82 1.04 19.55
CA LEU A 82 -23.22 1.39 18.18
C LEU A 82 -24.63 1.98 18.17
N LEU A 83 -24.83 3.01 17.36
CA LEU A 83 -26.12 3.56 16.97
C LEU A 83 -26.43 3.20 15.53
N LYS A 84 -27.73 3.00 15.24
CA LYS A 84 -28.26 2.73 13.92
C LYS A 84 -29.34 3.75 13.61
N GLU A 85 -29.16 4.53 12.57
CA GLU A 85 -30.15 5.49 12.08
C GLU A 85 -30.54 5.13 10.65
N PRO A 86 -31.83 5.20 10.27
CA PRO A 86 -32.25 4.96 8.89
C PRO A 86 -31.53 5.91 7.93
N SER A 87 -30.98 5.38 6.83
CA SER A 87 -30.33 6.22 5.83
C SER A 87 -31.36 7.13 5.16
N PRO A 88 -31.08 8.45 5.04
CA PRO A 88 -31.94 9.37 4.30
C PRO A 88 -31.89 9.12 2.79
N GLN A 89 -30.86 8.43 2.28
CA GLN A 89 -30.73 8.07 0.87
C GLN A 89 -31.47 6.76 0.52
N ASP A 90 -31.44 5.77 1.41
CA ASP A 90 -32.12 4.48 1.24
C ASP A 90 -32.64 3.95 2.59
N GLY A 91 -33.95 4.02 2.81
CA GLY A 91 -34.58 3.55 4.05
C GLY A 91 -34.46 2.04 4.32
N ARG A 92 -33.89 1.26 3.39
CA ARG A 92 -33.51 -0.14 3.63
C ARG A 92 -32.14 -0.28 4.28
N GLN A 93 -31.35 0.79 4.30
CA GLN A 93 -30.02 0.83 4.89
C GLN A 93 -30.05 1.62 6.18
N ASN A 94 -29.13 1.30 7.08
CA ASN A 94 -28.88 2.07 8.28
C ASN A 94 -27.48 2.66 8.21
N LEU A 95 -27.38 3.94 8.58
CA LEU A 95 -26.13 4.59 8.89
C LEU A 95 -25.70 4.15 10.29
N LEU A 96 -24.42 3.82 10.39
CA LEU A 96 -23.80 3.26 11.58
C LEU A 96 -22.82 4.28 12.14
N SER A 97 -22.91 4.53 13.44
CA SER A 97 -21.99 5.42 14.16
C SER A 97 -21.73 4.90 15.57
N LEU A 98 -20.57 5.22 16.14
CA LEU A 98 -20.26 4.85 17.52
C LEU A 98 -21.07 5.72 18.49
N THR A 99 -21.47 5.13 19.61
CA THR A 99 -21.90 5.91 20.78
C THR A 99 -20.68 6.56 21.45
N PRO A 100 -20.88 7.53 22.37
CA PRO A 100 -19.79 8.00 23.23
C PRO A 100 -19.07 6.88 24.01
N GLN A 101 -19.80 5.81 24.36
CA GLN A 101 -19.21 4.63 24.99
C GLN A 101 -18.39 3.81 23.98
N GLY A 102 -18.88 3.63 22.76
CA GLY A 102 -18.16 2.99 21.66
C GLY A 102 -16.84 3.71 21.34
N GLU A 103 -16.86 5.05 21.27
CA GLU A 103 -15.67 5.87 21.07
C GLU A 103 -14.67 5.71 22.22
N ALA A 104 -15.14 5.70 23.48
CA ALA A 104 -14.29 5.52 24.65
C ALA A 104 -13.59 4.15 24.64
N GLU A 105 -14.32 3.08 24.32
CA GLU A 105 -13.77 1.73 24.17
C GLU A 105 -12.75 1.66 23.02
N PHE A 106 -13.09 2.24 21.86
CA PHE A 106 -12.18 2.33 20.73
C PHE A 106 -10.89 3.09 21.10
N ALA A 107 -11.00 4.20 21.83
CA ALA A 107 -9.84 4.99 22.24
C ALA A 107 -8.87 4.20 23.12
N VAL A 108 -9.37 3.28 23.97
CA VAL A 108 -8.53 2.37 24.77
C VAL A 108 -7.79 1.40 23.87
N ILE A 109 -8.47 0.76 22.90
CA ILE A 109 -7.86 -0.17 21.95
C ILE A 109 -6.79 0.55 21.12
N ASN A 110 -7.12 1.70 20.55
CA ASN A 110 -6.21 2.49 19.70
C ASN A 110 -4.96 2.94 20.48
N ARG A 111 -5.12 3.35 21.74
CA ARG A 111 -3.98 3.70 22.61
C ARG A 111 -3.06 2.51 22.86
N ARG A 112 -3.62 1.34 23.19
CA ARG A 112 -2.83 0.12 23.43
C ARG A 112 -2.12 -0.34 22.16
N SER A 113 -2.79 -0.27 21.02
CA SER A 113 -2.21 -0.59 19.70
C SER A 113 -0.98 0.28 19.42
N ARG A 114 -1.11 1.59 19.60
CA ARG A 114 0.00 2.55 19.44
C ARG A 114 1.14 2.26 20.41
N ALA A 115 0.84 1.90 21.65
CA ALA A 115 1.86 1.57 22.64
C ALA A 115 2.65 0.31 22.26
N GLU A 116 1.96 -0.77 21.86
CA GLU A 116 2.61 -2.02 21.44
C GLU A 116 3.50 -1.82 20.21
N ILE A 117 3.02 -1.13 19.19
CA ILE A 117 3.83 -0.78 18.01
C ILE A 117 4.99 0.13 18.41
N GLY A 118 4.77 1.08 19.33
CA GLY A 118 5.82 1.94 19.86
C GLY A 118 6.92 1.17 20.59
N GLU A 119 6.57 0.17 21.40
CA GLU A 119 7.53 -0.71 22.07
C GLU A 119 8.36 -1.51 21.07
N LEU A 120 7.72 -2.07 20.04
CA LEU A 120 8.42 -2.76 18.95
C LEU A 120 9.39 -1.83 18.22
N LEU A 121 8.96 -0.62 17.86
CA LEU A 121 9.82 0.33 17.15
C LEU A 121 10.95 0.85 18.06
N ASN A 122 10.74 0.90 19.38
CA ASN A 122 11.77 1.33 20.32
C ASN A 122 12.98 0.39 20.39
N THR A 123 12.84 -0.88 20.02
CA THR A 123 13.98 -1.82 19.96
C THR A 123 14.86 -1.60 18.72
N LEU A 124 14.43 -0.75 17.77
CA LEU A 124 15.11 -0.49 16.50
C LEU A 124 15.80 0.87 16.51
N SER A 125 16.95 0.94 15.83
CA SER A 125 17.60 2.22 15.52
C SER A 125 16.74 3.06 14.55
N ALA A 126 17.00 4.38 14.48
CA ALA A 126 16.26 5.27 13.59
C ALA A 126 16.31 4.82 12.11
N ASN A 127 17.48 4.36 11.66
CA ASN A 127 17.65 3.86 10.29
C ASN A 127 16.86 2.56 10.05
N GLU A 128 16.81 1.66 11.02
CA GLU A 128 16.01 0.42 10.91
C GLU A 128 14.51 0.71 10.91
N ARG A 129 14.04 1.69 11.72
CA ARG A 129 12.64 2.13 11.69
C ARG A 129 12.25 2.67 10.32
N GLN A 130 13.08 3.54 9.74
CA GLN A 130 12.80 4.11 8.42
C GLN A 130 12.74 3.00 7.35
N ARG A 131 13.77 2.14 7.30
CA ARG A 131 13.81 1.02 6.34
C ARG A 131 12.62 0.07 6.48
N LEU A 132 12.13 -0.16 7.70
CA LEU A 132 10.96 -0.99 7.95
C LEU A 132 9.69 -0.33 7.41
N VAL A 133 9.50 0.98 7.66
CA VAL A 133 8.36 1.75 7.16
C VAL A 133 8.36 1.78 5.63
N ASP A 134 9.51 2.06 5.00
CA ASP A 134 9.64 2.09 3.54
C ASP A 134 9.27 0.72 2.94
N ALA A 135 9.76 -0.38 3.54
CA ALA A 135 9.42 -1.74 3.08
C ALA A 135 7.92 -2.04 3.22
N MET A 136 7.28 -1.61 4.31
CA MET A 136 5.83 -1.76 4.49
C MET A 136 5.05 -0.98 3.42
N GLN A 137 5.47 0.24 3.10
CA GLN A 137 4.87 1.05 2.03
C GLN A 137 5.02 0.38 0.67
N THR A 138 6.20 -0.13 0.35
CA THR A 138 6.43 -0.89 -0.89
C THR A 138 5.53 -2.13 -0.97
N ILE A 139 5.40 -2.89 0.12
CA ILE A 139 4.49 -4.05 0.18
C ILE A 139 3.04 -3.61 -0.06
N GLN A 140 2.59 -2.53 0.59
CA GLN A 140 1.23 -1.99 0.41
C GLN A 140 1.00 -1.57 -1.04
N GLN A 141 1.91 -0.80 -1.64
CA GLN A 141 1.79 -0.35 -3.03
C GLN A 141 1.71 -1.52 -4.02
N ILE A 142 2.50 -2.57 -3.82
CA ILE A 142 2.51 -3.75 -4.70
C ILE A 142 1.25 -4.62 -4.52
N LEU A 143 0.71 -4.73 -3.30
CA LEU A 143 -0.44 -5.59 -2.99
C LEU A 143 -1.79 -4.91 -3.12
N SER A 144 -1.85 -3.59 -2.98
CA SER A 144 -3.04 -2.83 -3.31
C SER A 144 -3.33 -3.01 -4.80
N ALA A 145 -4.60 -3.30 -5.14
CA ALA A 145 -5.01 -3.26 -6.54
C ALA A 145 -4.62 -1.88 -7.10
N PRO A 146 -4.20 -1.78 -8.38
CA PRO A 146 -4.09 -0.46 -8.99
C PRO A 146 -5.46 0.18 -8.87
N THR A 147 -5.59 1.16 -7.99
CA THR A 147 -6.75 2.02 -8.01
C THR A 147 -6.70 2.62 -9.40
N GLU A 148 -7.68 2.33 -10.26
CA GLU A 148 -7.87 3.03 -11.54
C GLU A 148 -8.22 4.52 -11.33
N THR A 149 -7.88 5.11 -10.18
CA THR A 149 -7.68 6.54 -10.10
C THR A 149 -6.30 6.81 -10.66
N GLY A 150 -6.27 7.17 -11.95
CA GLY A 150 -5.09 7.64 -12.64
C GLY A 150 -4.36 8.68 -11.80
N ALA A 151 -3.38 8.23 -11.01
CA ALA A 151 -2.38 9.10 -10.43
C ALA A 151 -1.79 9.87 -11.62
N PRO A 152 -1.74 11.21 -11.56
CA PRO A 152 -1.30 11.99 -12.69
C PRO A 152 0.17 11.66 -12.93
N TYR A 153 0.44 10.83 -13.94
CA TYR A 153 1.80 10.65 -14.42
C TYR A 153 2.28 12.02 -14.90
N VAL A 154 3.40 12.47 -14.38
CA VAL A 154 4.01 13.72 -14.83
C VAL A 154 4.99 13.36 -15.93
N LEU A 155 4.77 13.88 -17.12
CA LEU A 155 5.77 13.85 -18.19
C LEU A 155 6.58 15.14 -18.11
N ARG A 156 7.81 15.05 -17.62
CA ARG A 156 8.73 16.20 -17.55
C ARG A 156 9.90 16.05 -18.53
N PRO A 157 10.54 17.16 -18.94
CA PRO A 157 11.84 17.10 -19.60
C PRO A 157 12.89 16.42 -18.71
N HIS A 158 13.92 15.88 -19.35
CA HIS A 158 15.08 15.34 -18.65
C HIS A 158 15.86 16.41 -17.87
N GLU A 159 16.43 16.00 -16.75
CA GLU A 159 17.23 16.76 -15.80
C GLU A 159 18.57 16.04 -15.51
N PRO A 160 19.57 16.73 -14.93
CA PRO A 160 20.81 16.08 -14.51
C PRO A 160 20.56 14.89 -13.58
N GLY A 161 21.09 13.72 -13.96
CA GLY A 161 20.89 12.46 -13.24
C GLY A 161 20.04 11.45 -14.02
N ASP A 162 19.06 11.91 -14.81
CA ASP A 162 18.12 11.02 -15.50
C ASP A 162 18.80 10.11 -16.53
N MET A 163 19.83 10.61 -17.23
CA MET A 163 20.57 9.77 -18.20
C MET A 163 21.29 8.61 -17.51
N GLY A 164 21.77 8.81 -16.28
CA GLY A 164 22.33 7.74 -15.47
C GLY A 164 21.27 6.71 -15.09
N TRP A 165 20.07 7.18 -14.71
CA TRP A 165 18.92 6.31 -14.46
C TRP A 165 18.53 5.50 -15.70
N VAL A 166 18.45 6.12 -16.88
CA VAL A 166 18.12 5.44 -18.15
C VAL A 166 19.11 4.32 -18.46
N VAL A 167 20.42 4.58 -18.29
CA VAL A 167 21.48 3.58 -18.48
C VAL A 167 21.32 2.43 -17.50
N GLN A 168 21.15 2.73 -16.21
CA GLN A 168 20.95 1.73 -15.16
C GLN A 168 19.74 0.85 -15.44
N GLN A 169 18.58 1.44 -15.80
CA GLN A 169 17.37 0.68 -16.05
C GLN A 169 17.52 -0.23 -17.28
N HIS A 170 18.09 0.27 -18.37
CA HIS A 170 18.33 -0.54 -19.56
C HIS A 170 19.32 -1.68 -19.29
N GLY A 171 20.41 -1.42 -18.57
CA GLY A 171 21.38 -2.43 -18.18
C GLY A 171 20.75 -3.55 -17.35
N GLN A 172 20.02 -3.19 -16.29
CA GLN A 172 19.41 -4.18 -15.38
C GLN A 172 18.23 -4.92 -16.01
N LEU A 173 17.33 -4.22 -16.69
CA LEU A 173 16.11 -4.81 -17.24
C LEU A 173 16.41 -5.74 -18.41
N TYR A 174 17.24 -5.30 -19.37
CA TYR A 174 17.56 -6.13 -20.53
C TYR A 174 18.48 -7.31 -20.20
N ALA A 175 19.35 -7.19 -19.20
CA ALA A 175 20.09 -8.34 -18.69
C ALA A 175 19.16 -9.40 -18.09
N ARG A 176 18.14 -8.99 -17.32
CA ARG A 176 17.16 -9.91 -16.71
C ARG A 176 16.22 -10.54 -17.74
N GLU A 177 15.70 -9.76 -18.67
CA GLU A 177 14.64 -10.21 -19.58
C GLU A 177 15.17 -10.87 -20.86
N TYR A 178 16.31 -10.39 -21.37
CA TYR A 178 16.86 -10.80 -22.66
C TYR A 178 18.25 -11.43 -22.55
N GLY A 179 18.82 -11.53 -21.35
CA GLY A 179 20.15 -12.11 -21.13
C GLY A 179 21.30 -11.28 -21.69
N TRP A 180 21.08 -9.98 -21.92
CA TRP A 180 22.12 -9.08 -22.41
C TRP A 180 23.16 -8.79 -21.33
N ASN A 181 24.37 -8.39 -21.75
CA ASN A 181 25.49 -8.15 -20.84
C ASN A 181 25.85 -6.66 -20.78
N GLU A 182 26.91 -6.33 -20.05
CA GLU A 182 27.39 -4.96 -19.83
C GLU A 182 27.74 -4.19 -21.12
N GLN A 183 27.92 -4.88 -22.25
CA GLN A 183 28.14 -4.20 -23.54
C GLN A 183 26.91 -3.44 -24.00
N PHE A 184 25.70 -3.93 -23.68
CA PHE A 184 24.47 -3.20 -23.97
C PHE A 184 24.35 -1.95 -23.10
N GLU A 185 24.68 -2.06 -21.80
CA GLU A 185 24.72 -0.90 -20.91
C GLU A 185 25.69 0.18 -21.44
N ALA A 186 26.88 -0.23 -21.90
CA ALA A 186 27.85 0.67 -22.53
C ALA A 186 27.33 1.32 -23.82
N LEU A 187 26.57 0.57 -24.65
CA LEU A 187 25.92 1.12 -25.84
C LEU A 187 24.90 2.20 -25.46
N VAL A 188 24.03 1.92 -24.49
CA VAL A 188 23.03 2.88 -24.02
C VAL A 188 23.70 4.12 -23.42
N ALA A 189 24.78 3.94 -22.65
CA ALA A 189 25.59 5.04 -22.14
C ALA A 189 26.13 5.93 -23.27
N GLY A 190 26.59 5.33 -24.37
CA GLY A 190 27.01 6.06 -25.57
C GLY A 190 25.88 6.85 -26.23
N ILE A 191 24.68 6.25 -26.35
CA ILE A 191 23.50 6.90 -26.93
C ILE A 191 23.07 8.12 -26.11
N VAL A 192 22.91 7.96 -24.78
CA VAL A 192 22.46 9.07 -23.92
C VAL A 192 23.51 10.17 -23.83
N ALA A 193 24.81 9.83 -23.85
CA ALA A 193 25.89 10.80 -23.90
C ALA A 193 25.84 11.62 -25.20
N HIS A 194 25.68 10.94 -26.35
CA HIS A 194 25.55 11.62 -27.63
C HIS A 194 24.32 12.52 -27.67
N PHE A 195 23.17 12.03 -27.21
CA PHE A 195 21.92 12.79 -27.14
C PHE A 195 22.10 14.12 -26.40
N ILE A 196 22.71 14.12 -25.20
CA ILE A 196 22.95 15.35 -24.43
C ILE A 196 23.95 16.28 -25.13
N GLN A 197 25.02 15.73 -25.71
CA GLN A 197 26.06 16.51 -26.38
C GLN A 197 25.56 17.22 -27.66
N SER A 198 24.61 16.61 -28.35
CA SER A 198 24.06 17.13 -29.61
C SER A 198 22.60 17.59 -29.53
N TYR A 199 22.08 17.79 -28.31
CA TYR A 199 20.67 18.01 -28.06
C TYR A 199 20.13 19.25 -28.78
N ASP A 200 19.16 19.04 -29.68
CA ASP A 200 18.41 20.11 -30.33
C ASP A 200 17.00 20.23 -29.72
N ALA A 201 16.82 21.20 -28.82
CA ALA A 201 15.55 21.45 -28.16
C ALA A 201 14.39 21.84 -29.10
N GLN A 202 14.62 22.10 -30.39
CA GLN A 202 13.57 22.33 -31.38
C GLN A 202 13.09 21.05 -32.08
N LYS A 203 13.92 20.01 -32.12
CA LYS A 203 13.66 18.78 -32.89
C LYS A 203 13.65 17.51 -32.05
N GLU A 204 14.21 17.57 -30.85
CA GLU A 204 14.46 16.41 -30.00
C GLU A 204 13.87 16.63 -28.60
N ARG A 205 13.37 15.54 -28.02
CA ARG A 205 12.79 15.53 -26.68
C ARG A 205 13.14 14.22 -26.00
N CYS A 206 13.51 14.31 -24.73
CA CYS A 206 13.47 13.18 -23.82
C CYS A 206 12.46 13.53 -22.73
N TRP A 207 11.43 12.70 -22.59
CA TRP A 207 10.45 12.79 -21.51
C TRP A 207 10.70 11.71 -20.49
N MET A 208 10.72 12.11 -19.22
CA MET A 208 10.71 11.22 -18.07
C MET A 208 9.28 11.13 -17.56
N ALA A 209 8.79 9.91 -17.37
CA ALA A 209 7.51 9.66 -16.74
C ALA A 209 7.75 9.45 -15.24
N GLU A 210 7.07 10.24 -14.42
CA GLU A 210 7.11 10.12 -12.97
C GLU A 210 5.75 9.72 -12.41
N LEU A 211 5.77 8.80 -11.46
CA LEU A 211 4.62 8.35 -10.70
C LEU A 211 5.00 8.45 -9.22
N ASP A 212 4.25 9.23 -8.44
CA ASP A 212 4.51 9.47 -7.02
C ASP A 212 5.93 9.95 -6.69
N GLY A 213 6.54 10.73 -7.60
CA GLY A 213 7.89 11.27 -7.45
C GLY A 213 9.03 10.32 -7.84
N GLU A 214 8.70 9.09 -8.25
CA GLU A 214 9.65 8.10 -8.75
C GLU A 214 9.60 8.04 -10.28
N ILE A 215 10.78 7.90 -10.91
CA ILE A 215 10.86 7.73 -12.36
C ILE A 215 10.39 6.32 -12.72
N VAL A 216 9.39 6.21 -13.58
CA VAL A 216 8.79 4.93 -14.02
C VAL A 216 9.00 4.65 -15.51
N GLY A 217 9.53 5.61 -16.26
CA GLY A 217 9.82 5.40 -17.67
C GLY A 217 10.47 6.59 -18.35
N SER A 218 10.95 6.35 -19.56
CA SER A 218 11.53 7.39 -20.41
C SER A 218 11.18 7.14 -21.88
N VAL A 219 10.99 8.20 -22.65
CA VAL A 219 10.86 8.13 -24.10
C VAL A 219 11.73 9.19 -24.76
N PHE A 220 12.45 8.78 -25.81
CA PHE A 220 13.35 9.62 -26.59
C PHE A 220 12.77 9.81 -27.99
N VAL A 221 12.64 11.07 -28.39
CA VAL A 221 12.42 11.47 -29.77
C VAL A 221 13.70 12.15 -30.23
N VAL A 222 14.39 11.51 -31.16
CA VAL A 222 15.64 11.98 -31.75
C VAL A 222 15.44 12.20 -33.24
N LYS A 223 16.21 13.12 -33.82
CA LYS A 223 16.19 13.30 -35.28
C LYS A 223 16.79 12.06 -35.96
N ALA A 224 16.20 11.68 -37.09
CA ALA A 224 16.69 10.57 -37.92
C ALA A 224 18.02 10.91 -38.61
#